data_AF-A0A6D2J777-F1
#
_entry.id   AF-A0A6D2J777-F1
#
_cell.length_a   1.000
_cell.length_b   1.000
_cell.length_c   1.000
_cell.angle_alpha   90.00
_cell.angle_beta   90.00
_cell.angle_gamma   90.00
#
_symmetry.space_group_name_H-M   'P 1'
#
loop_
_entity.id
_entity.type
_entity.pdbx_description
1 polymer ?
#
loop_
_entity_poly.entity_id
_entity_poly.type
_entity_poly.pdbx_seq_one_letter_code
_entity_poly.pdbx_strand_id
1 'polypeptide(L)'
;MVRRDHASVSGLEMRLPEEHERLWKAPPGWFTAYKFWFKESHMFFPLPKLFVAYCEERRIAFSQLCPAGVRNITGTLVLAAELGMELTSIFMRRCRPSLSIRALPGPCMSA
;
A
#
# COMPACT_ATOMS: atom_id res chain seq x y z
N MET A 1 -10.91 -5.36 2.28
CA MET A 1 -10.76 -4.67 0.98
C MET A 1 -10.96 -3.19 1.16
N VAL A 2 -10.26 -2.40 0.34
CA VAL A 2 -10.33 -0.93 0.34
C VAL A 2 -10.52 -0.43 -1.08
N ARG A 3 -11.54 0.39 -1.31
CA ARG A 3 -11.79 1.09 -2.57
C ARG A 3 -11.40 2.54 -2.42
N ARG A 4 -10.71 3.08 -3.41
CA ARG A 4 -10.50 4.52 -3.55
C ARG A 4 -11.15 4.98 -4.83
N ASP A 5 -12.14 5.85 -4.75
CA ASP A 5 -12.58 6.59 -5.91
C ASP A 5 -11.54 7.68 -6.22
N HIS A 6 -11.23 7.86 -7.50
CA HIS A 6 -10.16 8.77 -7.92
C HIS A 6 -10.52 10.27 -7.74
N ALA A 7 -11.65 10.59 -7.10
CA ALA A 7 -12.24 11.93 -7.12
C ALA A 7 -12.32 12.67 -5.76
N SER A 8 -12.21 12.02 -4.59
CA SER A 8 -12.32 12.72 -3.30
C SER A 8 -11.84 11.90 -2.09
N VAL A 9 -11.42 12.55 -0.99
CA VAL A 9 -11.22 11.88 0.31
C VAL A 9 -12.54 11.30 0.86
N SER A 10 -13.69 11.79 0.37
CA SER A 10 -15.04 11.36 0.78
C SER A 10 -15.54 10.05 0.16
N GLY A 11 -14.77 9.37 -0.70
CA GLY A 11 -15.18 8.11 -1.33
C GLY A 11 -14.27 6.92 -1.05
N LEU A 12 -13.61 6.93 0.11
CA LEU A 12 -12.97 5.75 0.66
C LEU A 12 -14.02 4.76 1.17
N GLU A 13 -14.03 3.53 0.63
CA GLU A 13 -14.89 2.45 1.10
C GLU A 13 -14.05 1.29 1.65
N MET A 14 -14.44 0.74 2.80
CA MET A 14 -13.81 -0.44 3.39
C MET A 14 -14.85 -1.53 3.62
N ARG A 15 -14.57 -2.74 3.13
CA ARG A 15 -15.42 -3.93 3.37
C ARG A 15 -14.60 -5.18 3.65
N LEU A 16 -15.24 -6.17 4.25
CA LEU A 16 -14.66 -7.51 4.36
C LEU A 16 -14.69 -8.20 2.97
N PRO A 17 -13.72 -9.07 2.67
CA PRO A 17 -13.76 -9.86 1.45
C PRO A 17 -14.91 -10.88 1.51
N GLU A 18 -15.53 -11.14 0.36
CA GLU A 18 -16.47 -12.24 0.16
C GLU A 18 -15.74 -13.59 0.13
N GLU A 19 -16.48 -14.70 0.29
CA GLU A 19 -15.91 -16.05 0.40
C GLU A 19 -15.05 -16.46 -0.81
N HIS A 20 -15.37 -15.96 -2.00
CA HIS A 20 -14.65 -16.26 -3.24
C HIS A 20 -13.48 -15.30 -3.52
N GLU A 21 -13.37 -14.20 -2.78
CA GLU A 21 -12.31 -13.21 -2.97
C GLU A 21 -11.02 -13.68 -2.31
N ARG A 22 -9.90 -13.42 -2.98
CA ARG A 22 -8.57 -13.84 -2.53
C ARG A 22 -7.67 -12.63 -2.38
N LEU A 23 -6.69 -12.73 -1.49
CA LEU A 23 -5.78 -11.62 -1.15
C LEU A 23 -5.00 -11.08 -2.36
N TRP A 24 -4.72 -11.96 -3.34
CA TRP A 24 -4.01 -11.66 -4.60
C TRP A 24 -4.94 -11.39 -5.78
N LYS A 25 -6.26 -11.38 -5.57
CA LYS A 25 -7.28 -11.16 -6.61
C LYS A 25 -8.36 -10.21 -6.11
N ALA A 26 -7.97 -8.95 -5.86
CA ALA A 26 -8.92 -7.90 -5.54
C ALA A 26 -9.75 -7.54 -6.79
N PRO A 27 -11.06 -7.22 -6.65
CA PRO A 27 -11.86 -6.68 -7.74
C PRO A 27 -11.32 -5.36 -8.30
N PRO A 28 -11.68 -5.01 -9.54
CA PRO A 28 -11.29 -3.73 -10.15
C PRO A 28 -11.65 -2.53 -9.27
N GLY A 29 -10.69 -1.62 -9.09
CA GLY A 29 -10.83 -0.43 -8.23
C GLY A 29 -10.65 -0.69 -6.74
N TRP A 30 -10.39 -1.93 -6.34
CA TRP A 30 -10.12 -2.31 -4.96
C TRP A 30 -8.68 -2.80 -4.78
N PHE A 31 -8.16 -2.64 -3.57
CA PHE A 31 -6.98 -3.35 -3.13
C PHE A 31 -7.25 -4.08 -1.80
N THR A 32 -6.44 -5.11 -1.55
CA THR A 32 -6.50 -5.87 -0.32
C THR A 32 -5.59 -5.21 0.72
N ALA A 33 -6.14 -4.96 1.91
CA ALA A 33 -5.42 -4.43 3.07
C ALA A 33 -5.75 -5.23 4.32
N TYR A 34 -4.74 -5.42 5.17
CA TYR A 34 -4.93 -6.05 6.47
C TYR A 34 -5.35 -5.05 7.54
N LYS A 35 -6.18 -5.49 8.49
CA LYS A 35 -6.59 -4.67 9.65
C LYS A 35 -5.39 -4.15 10.46
N PHE A 36 -4.33 -4.96 10.58
CA PHE A 36 -3.14 -4.58 11.35
C PHE A 36 -2.35 -3.41 10.73
N TRP A 37 -2.52 -3.10 9.43
CA TRP A 37 -1.84 -1.94 8.86
C TRP A 37 -2.36 -0.61 9.36
N PHE A 38 -3.66 -0.53 9.61
CA PHE A 38 -4.28 0.66 10.16
C PHE A 38 -3.97 0.81 11.65
N LYS A 39 -4.07 -0.29 12.40
CA LYS A 39 -3.87 -0.26 13.86
C LYS A 39 -2.41 -0.14 14.24
N GLU A 40 -1.55 -0.91 13.58
CA GLU A 40 -0.18 -1.09 14.04
C GLU A 40 0.84 -0.49 13.08
N SER A 41 0.55 -0.38 11.78
CA SER A 41 1.52 0.13 10.79
C SER A 41 1.33 1.60 10.43
N HIS A 42 0.43 2.28 11.15
CA HIS A 42 0.11 3.71 10.99
C HIS A 42 -0.24 4.10 9.56
N MET A 43 -0.78 3.18 8.78
CA MET A 43 -1.23 3.46 7.42
C MET A 43 -2.45 4.38 7.48
N PHE A 44 -2.40 5.47 6.71
CA PHE A 44 -3.45 6.48 6.70
C PHE A 44 -3.99 6.73 5.30
N PHE A 45 -5.19 7.32 5.25
CA PHE A 45 -5.80 7.82 4.02
C PHE A 45 -5.81 9.35 4.01
N PRO A 46 -5.74 9.99 2.83
CA PRO A 46 -5.52 9.42 1.50
C PRO A 46 -4.21 8.62 1.38
N LEU A 47 -4.24 7.39 0.82
CA LEU A 47 -3.04 6.54 0.72
C LEU A 47 -1.93 7.33 -0.03
N PRO A 48 -0.73 7.48 0.57
CA PRO A 48 0.34 8.27 -0.05
C PRO A 48 0.67 7.77 -1.45
N LYS A 49 0.85 8.68 -2.42
CA LYS A 49 1.17 8.32 -3.82
C LYS A 49 2.41 7.43 -3.92
N LEU A 50 3.36 7.63 -3.00
CA LEU A 50 4.61 6.88 -2.95
C LEU A 50 4.41 5.39 -2.64
N PHE A 51 3.38 5.01 -1.88
CA PHE A 51 3.02 3.61 -1.67
C PHE A 51 2.57 2.92 -2.96
N VAL A 52 1.71 3.60 -3.72
CA VAL A 52 1.20 3.09 -5.00
C VAL A 52 2.35 2.99 -6.00
N ALA A 53 3.17 4.04 -6.11
CA ALA A 53 4.34 4.04 -6.98
C ALA A 53 5.34 2.93 -6.62
N TYR A 54 5.57 2.67 -5.33
CA TYR A 54 6.44 1.59 -4.89
C TYR A 54 5.91 0.21 -5.27
N CYS A 55 4.60 -0.03 -5.06
CA CYS A 55 3.97 -1.29 -5.43
C CYS A 55 4.02 -1.53 -6.94
N GLU A 56 3.76 -0.47 -7.71
CA GLU A 56 3.83 -0.48 -9.17
C GLU A 56 5.25 -0.81 -9.67
N GLU A 57 6.26 -0.09 -9.17
CA GLU A 57 7.66 -0.28 -9.55
C GLU A 57 8.17 -1.68 -9.20
N ARG A 58 7.75 -2.23 -8.05
CA ARG A 58 8.18 -3.55 -7.58
C ARG A 58 7.31 -4.68 -8.08
N ARG A 59 6.22 -4.39 -8.80
CA ARG A 59 5.20 -5.37 -9.22
C ARG A 59 4.70 -6.26 -8.09
N ILE A 60 4.46 -5.66 -6.93
CA ILE A 60 3.93 -6.35 -5.76
C ILE A 60 2.52 -5.85 -5.47
N ALA A 61 1.65 -6.73 -5.02
CA ALA A 61 0.38 -6.28 -4.48
C ALA A 61 0.63 -5.48 -3.22
N PHE A 62 -0.22 -4.48 -2.99
CA PHE A 62 -0.25 -3.77 -1.73
C PHE A 62 -0.34 -4.77 -0.56
N SER A 63 -1.21 -5.80 -0.67
CA SER A 63 -1.39 -6.95 0.25
C SER A 63 -0.11 -7.72 0.60
N GLN A 64 0.95 -7.62 -0.19
CA GLN A 64 2.20 -8.32 0.04
C GLN A 64 3.24 -7.50 0.79
N LEU A 65 2.97 -6.22 1.11
CA LEU A 65 3.87 -5.42 1.92
C LEU A 65 3.97 -5.99 3.34
N CYS A 66 5.17 -6.10 3.90
CA CYS A 66 5.30 -6.46 5.30
C CYS A 66 4.91 -5.27 6.20
N PRO A 67 4.33 -5.49 7.40
CA PRO A 67 4.02 -4.42 8.35
C PRO A 67 5.18 -3.45 8.57
N ALA A 68 6.39 -3.99 8.73
CA ALA A 68 7.60 -3.18 8.87
C ALA A 68 7.85 -2.29 7.64
N GLY A 69 7.57 -2.79 6.44
CA GLY A 69 7.70 -2.02 5.22
C GLY A 69 6.70 -0.88 5.11
N VAL A 70 5.45 -1.13 5.49
CA VAL A 70 4.43 -0.09 5.58
C VAL A 70 4.84 0.98 6.59
N ARG A 71 5.26 0.59 7.81
CA ARG A 71 5.74 1.54 8.82
C ARG A 71 6.92 2.38 8.34
N ASN A 72 7.91 1.75 7.70
CA ASN A 72 9.10 2.45 7.24
C ASN A 72 8.75 3.49 6.16
N ILE A 73 7.88 3.13 5.23
CA ILE A 73 7.42 4.06 4.19
C ILE A 73 6.63 5.22 4.82
N THR A 74 5.64 4.92 5.65
CA THR A 74 4.83 5.92 6.36
C THR A 74 5.70 6.85 7.21
N GLY A 75 6.58 6.29 8.04
CA GLY A 75 7.44 7.05 8.94
C GLY A 75 8.41 7.96 8.18
N THR A 76 8.96 7.49 7.06
CA THR A 76 9.82 8.31 6.21
C THR A 76 9.03 9.46 5.57
N LEU A 77 7.81 9.20 5.10
CA LEU A 77 6.92 10.24 4.56
C LEU A 77 6.57 11.32 5.60
N VAL A 78 6.25 10.92 6.82
CA VAL A 78 5.96 11.85 7.92
C VAL A 78 7.20 12.67 8.26
N LEU A 79 8.35 12.03 8.44
CA LEU A 79 9.61 12.71 8.75
C LEU A 79 10.01 13.70 7.65
N ALA A 80 9.87 13.31 6.38
CA ALA A 80 10.15 14.22 5.27
C ALA A 80 9.21 15.43 5.27
N ALA A 81 7.92 15.23 5.56
CA ALA A 81 6.97 16.33 5.68
C ALA A 81 7.34 17.27 6.85
N GLU A 82 7.74 16.74 8.00
CA GLU A 82 8.20 17.54 9.15
C GLU A 82 9.46 18.36 8.84
N LEU A 83 10.34 17.82 8.00
CA LEU A 83 11.57 18.49 7.55
C LEU A 83 11.40 19.38 6.32
N GLY A 84 10.18 19.46 5.75
CA GLY A 84 9.93 20.21 4.51
C GLY A 84 10.62 19.62 3.27
N MET A 85 10.89 18.31 3.28
CA MET A 85 11.54 17.58 2.20
C MET A 85 10.52 16.85 1.32
N GLU A 86 10.75 16.89 0.00
CA GLU A 86 10.01 16.09 -0.99
C GLU A 86 10.71 14.74 -1.21
N LEU A 87 10.02 13.63 -0.89
CA LEU A 87 10.50 12.28 -1.21
C LEU A 87 10.10 11.88 -2.61
N THR A 88 11.10 11.59 -3.45
CA THR A 88 10.90 11.05 -4.79
C THR A 88 10.88 9.51 -4.79
N SER A 89 10.29 8.91 -5.83
CA SER A 89 10.30 7.45 -6.03
C SER A 89 11.71 6.85 -6.03
N ILE A 90 12.71 7.63 -6.45
CA ILE A 90 14.14 7.25 -6.44
C ILE A 90 14.62 6.87 -5.04
N PHE A 91 14.16 7.58 -4.01
CA PHE A 91 14.51 7.26 -2.61
C PHE A 91 13.99 5.86 -2.23
N MET A 92 12.73 5.58 -2.56
CA MET A 92 12.12 4.27 -2.29
C MET A 92 12.73 3.13 -3.10
N ARG A 93 13.23 3.43 -4.30
CA ARG A 93 13.99 2.46 -5.11
C ARG A 93 15.26 1.99 -4.38
N ARG A 94 15.89 2.88 -3.62
CA ARG A 94 17.12 2.61 -2.85
C ARG A 94 16.85 1.83 -1.54
N CYS A 95 15.62 1.86 -1.02
CA CYS A 95 15.23 1.02 0.11
C CYS A 95 15.28 -0.47 -0.30
N ARG A 96 16.12 -1.24 0.42
CA ARG A 96 16.36 -2.70 0.23
C ARG A 96 15.05 -3.52 0.11
N PRO A 97 15.10 -4.73 -0.50
CA PRO A 97 13.92 -5.49 -0.92
C PRO A 97 13.13 -6.19 0.20
N SER A 98 13.41 -5.93 1.48
CA SER A 98 12.77 -6.63 2.62
C SER A 98 11.37 -6.14 2.97
N LEU A 99 10.74 -5.32 2.13
CA LEU A 99 9.40 -4.78 2.38
C LEU A 99 8.28 -5.70 1.86
N SER A 100 8.59 -6.87 1.29
CA SER A 100 7.60 -7.84 0.78
C SER A 100 7.62 -9.16 1.56
N ILE A 101 6.43 -9.68 1.86
CA ILE A 101 6.21 -11.01 2.41
C ILE A 101 6.29 -12.01 1.24
N ARG A 102 7.42 -12.72 1.11
CA ARG A 102 7.67 -13.72 0.04
C ARG A 102 6.69 -14.90 0.00
N ALA A 103 5.88 -15.08 1.04
CA ALA A 103 5.02 -16.26 1.21
C ALA A 103 3.69 -16.19 0.44
N LEU A 104 3.33 -15.06 -0.17
CA LEU A 104 2.08 -14.91 -0.92
C LEU A 104 2.36 -14.98 -2.43
N PRO A 105 1.59 -15.77 -3.22
CA PRO A 105 1.70 -15.75 -4.67
C PRO A 105 1.46 -14.33 -5.21
N GLY A 106 2.31 -13.89 -6.14
CA GLY A 106 2.26 -12.55 -6.73
C GLY A 106 0.93 -12.27 -7.44
N PRO A 107 0.37 -11.07 -7.34
CA PRO A 107 -0.78 -10.70 -8.16
C PRO A 107 -0.37 -10.59 -9.63
N CYS A 108 -1.29 -10.94 -10.53
CA CYS A 108 -1.27 -10.34 -11.86
C CYS A 108 -1.71 -8.88 -11.69
N MET A 109 -0.77 -7.94 -11.67
CA MET A 109 -1.09 -6.54 -11.95
C MET A 109 -1.36 -6.43 -13.45
N SER A 110 -2.53 -6.89 -13.88
CA SER A 110 -3.08 -6.52 -15.18
C SER A 110 -3.79 -5.18 -15.00
N ALA A 111 -3.19 -4.15 -15.58
CA ALA A 111 -3.74 -2.82 -15.75
C ALA A 111 -5.08 -2.84 -16.51
#